data_AF-A0A5B6W5W1-F1
#
_entry.id   AF-A0A5B6W5W1-F1
#
_cell.length_a   1.000
_cell.length_b   1.000
_cell.length_c   1.000
_cell.angle_alpha   90.00
_cell.angle_beta   90.00
_cell.angle_gamma   90.00
#
_symmetry.space_group_name_H-M   'P 1'
#
loop_
_entity.id
_entity.type
_entity.pdbx_description
1 polymer ?
#
loop_
_entity_poly.entity_id
_entity_poly.type
_entity_poly.pdbx_seq_one_letter_code
_entity_poly.pdbx_strand_id
1 'polypeptide(L)'
;MLISGMCLFQGCHVHAIATLTGAVTAQGRGSMLDDTGFSFVNCKVTGSGALYLGRAWGPFSRVIFAYTYMDNIIIPKGWYNWGDPSREMTVFYGQYKCTGPGASFAGRVSWSRELTDEEAKPFLSLSFIDGSEWIKL
;
A
#
# COMPACT_ATOMS: atom_id res chain seq x y z
N MET A 1 0.68 -6.52 -7.94
CA MET A 1 -0.49 -7.35 -7.55
C MET A 1 -1.77 -6.69 -8.03
N LEU A 2 -2.65 -7.42 -8.75
CA LEU A 2 -3.86 -6.90 -9.43
C LEU A 2 -5.10 -7.72 -9.05
N ILE A 3 -5.67 -7.49 -7.86
CA ILE A 3 -6.92 -8.14 -7.40
C ILE A 3 -7.65 -7.23 -6.39
N SER A 4 -8.91 -7.55 -6.09
CA SER A 4 -9.72 -6.90 -5.04
C SER A 4 -9.75 -7.71 -3.73
N GLY A 5 -8.71 -8.52 -3.46
CA GLY A 5 -8.67 -9.36 -2.26
C GLY A 5 -8.35 -8.60 -0.97
N MET A 6 -8.61 -9.26 0.15
CA MET A 6 -8.14 -8.89 1.48
C MET A 6 -6.83 -9.66 1.74
N CYS A 7 -5.70 -8.95 1.80
CA CYS A 7 -4.39 -9.60 1.85
C CYS A 7 -3.46 -8.92 2.84
N LEU A 8 -2.90 -9.71 3.76
CA LEU A 8 -1.84 -9.30 4.67
C LEU A 8 -0.52 -9.93 4.23
N PHE A 9 0.49 -9.09 4.00
CA PHE A 9 1.87 -9.48 3.74
C PHE A 9 2.68 -9.14 4.98
N GLN A 10 3.20 -10.14 5.67
CA GLN A 10 3.96 -9.94 6.90
C GLN A 10 5.38 -10.48 6.75
N GLY A 11 6.39 -9.64 7.01
CA GLY A 11 7.80 -10.05 6.93
C GLY A 11 8.28 -10.36 5.52
N CYS A 12 7.56 -9.92 4.49
CA CYS A 12 7.85 -10.26 3.10
C CYS A 12 8.90 -9.31 2.48
N HIS A 13 9.68 -9.85 1.54
CA HIS A 13 10.48 -9.05 0.62
C HIS A 13 9.74 -8.91 -0.71
N VAL A 14 9.27 -7.70 -1.00
CA VAL A 14 8.61 -7.33 -2.25
C VAL A 14 9.65 -6.69 -3.17
N HIS A 15 10.07 -7.45 -4.19
CA HIS A 15 11.01 -6.97 -5.21
C HIS A 15 10.28 -6.73 -6.53
N ALA A 16 10.24 -5.49 -7.00
CA ALA A 16 9.52 -5.08 -8.20
C ALA A 16 10.50 -4.67 -9.31
N ILE A 17 10.37 -5.30 -10.48
CA ILE A 17 11.26 -5.04 -11.62
C ILE A 17 10.51 -4.18 -12.63
N ALA A 18 11.02 -2.96 -12.85
CA ALA A 18 10.54 -2.07 -13.90
C ALA A 18 11.72 -1.54 -14.73
N THR A 19 11.51 -1.43 -16.05
CA THR A 19 12.52 -0.88 -16.98
C THR A 19 12.57 0.65 -16.92
N LEU A 20 11.43 1.30 -16.75
CA LEU A 20 11.33 2.75 -16.62
C LEU A 20 10.51 3.13 -15.39
N THR A 21 9.21 2.90 -15.45
CA THR A 21 8.27 3.21 -14.36
C THR A 21 7.34 2.03 -14.10
N GLY A 22 7.06 1.75 -12.82
CA GLY A 22 6.16 0.67 -12.40
C GLY A 22 5.36 1.02 -11.15
N ALA A 23 4.54 0.07 -10.69
CA ALA A 23 3.82 0.18 -9.43
C ALA A 23 3.86 -1.17 -8.69
N VAL A 24 4.15 -1.14 -7.39
CA VAL A 24 4.20 -2.34 -6.55
C VAL A 24 2.80 -2.95 -6.40
N THR A 25 1.79 -2.10 -6.19
CA THR A 25 0.41 -2.53 -5.98
C THR A 25 -0.56 -1.91 -6.98
N ALA A 26 -1.64 -2.63 -7.24
CA ALA A 26 -2.76 -2.17 -8.05
C ALA A 26 -4.06 -2.80 -7.50
N GLN A 27 -4.51 -2.28 -6.36
CA GLN A 27 -5.63 -2.86 -5.62
C GLN A 27 -6.97 -2.42 -6.22
N GLY A 28 -7.89 -3.39 -6.39
CA GLY A 28 -9.10 -3.27 -7.19
C GLY A 28 -10.42 -3.03 -6.44
N ARG A 29 -10.40 -2.54 -5.19
CA ARG A 29 -11.60 -2.33 -4.36
C ARG A 29 -12.62 -1.44 -5.07
N GLY A 30 -13.84 -1.96 -5.23
CA GLY A 30 -14.89 -1.39 -6.05
C GLY A 30 -15.89 -0.53 -5.27
N SER A 31 -16.03 -0.77 -3.97
CA SER A 31 -16.98 -0.06 -3.10
C SER A 31 -16.37 0.28 -1.75
N MET A 32 -16.89 1.33 -1.11
CA MET A 32 -16.59 1.68 0.28
C MET A 32 -17.07 0.61 1.28
N LEU A 33 -18.09 -0.18 0.89
CA LEU A 33 -18.66 -1.24 1.71
C LEU A 33 -17.81 -2.53 1.72
N ASP A 34 -16.89 -2.69 0.77
CA ASP A 34 -16.04 -3.87 0.69
C ASP A 34 -14.95 -3.78 1.77
N ASP A 35 -14.69 -4.81 2.56
CA ASP A 35 -13.60 -4.78 3.55
C ASP A 35 -12.23 -5.20 2.98
N THR A 36 -12.07 -5.19 1.67
CA THR A 36 -10.86 -5.65 1.00
C THR A 36 -9.73 -4.61 1.01
N GLY A 37 -8.51 -5.03 0.65
CA GLY A 37 -7.33 -4.16 0.68
C GLY A 37 -6.05 -4.95 0.82
N PHE A 38 -4.92 -4.29 0.59
CA PHE A 38 -3.60 -4.87 0.84
C PHE A 38 -2.93 -4.18 2.02
N SER A 39 -2.45 -4.97 2.98
CA SER A 39 -1.63 -4.48 4.09
C SER A 39 -0.25 -5.14 4.05
N PHE A 40 0.80 -4.34 4.05
CA PHE A 40 2.19 -4.79 4.10
C PHE A 40 2.79 -4.38 5.45
N VAL A 41 3.14 -5.35 6.29
CA VAL A 41 3.58 -5.14 7.67
C VAL A 41 4.97 -5.74 7.87
N ASN A 42 5.92 -4.94 8.35
CA ASN A 42 7.32 -5.35 8.53
C ASN A 42 7.95 -5.90 7.24
N CYS A 43 7.58 -5.33 6.10
CA CYS A 43 8.06 -5.77 4.79
C CYS A 43 9.29 -4.99 4.34
N LYS A 44 9.89 -5.43 3.23
CA LYS A 44 10.92 -4.69 2.50
C LYS A 44 10.49 -4.50 1.05
N VAL A 45 10.48 -3.26 0.56
CA VAL A 45 10.19 -2.91 -0.84
C VAL A 45 11.48 -2.47 -1.52
N THR A 46 11.85 -3.18 -2.58
CA THR A 46 13.05 -2.94 -3.40
C THR A 46 12.72 -3.20 -4.87
N GLY A 47 13.68 -2.99 -5.77
CA GLY A 47 13.40 -3.11 -7.19
C GLY A 47 14.36 -2.34 -8.09
N SER A 48 13.91 -2.14 -9.33
CA SER A 48 14.60 -1.38 -10.36
C SER A 48 13.66 -0.36 -11.00
N GLY A 49 14.25 0.67 -11.64
CA GLY A 49 13.49 1.77 -12.24
C GLY A 49 12.84 2.66 -11.20
N ALA A 50 11.85 3.45 -11.63
CA ALA A 50 11.06 4.32 -10.76
C ALA A 50 9.73 3.65 -10.39
N LEU A 51 9.43 3.52 -9.10
CA LEU A 51 8.24 2.79 -8.65
C LEU A 51 7.27 3.67 -7.87
N TYR A 52 5.99 3.53 -8.17
CA TYR A 52 4.92 3.89 -7.25
C TYR A 52 4.72 2.76 -6.23
N LEU A 53 4.39 3.12 -5.00
CA LEU A 53 3.86 2.21 -3.98
C LEU A 53 2.56 1.55 -4.45
N GLY A 54 1.73 2.30 -5.16
CA GLY A 54 0.51 1.78 -5.74
C GLY A 54 -0.12 2.65 -6.80
N ARG A 55 -0.94 2.02 -7.63
CA ARG A 55 -1.89 2.67 -8.53
C ARG A 55 -3.32 2.27 -8.18
N ALA A 56 -4.23 3.23 -8.22
CA ALA A 56 -5.64 3.00 -7.94
C ALA A 56 -6.26 2.26 -9.11
N TRP A 57 -6.35 0.93 -9.07
CA TRP A 57 -7.06 0.17 -10.11
C TRP A 57 -8.57 0.28 -9.92
N GLY A 58 -9.04 0.04 -8.70
CA GLY A 58 -10.43 0.30 -8.30
C GLY A 58 -10.63 1.72 -7.75
N PRO A 59 -11.86 2.26 -7.80
CA PRO A 59 -12.16 3.60 -7.32
C PRO A 59 -11.99 3.75 -5.79
N PHE A 60 -12.15 2.68 -5.02
CA PHE A 60 -11.99 2.67 -3.55
C PHE A 60 -10.72 1.95 -3.11
N SER A 61 -9.70 1.92 -3.99
CA SER A 61 -8.43 1.21 -3.78
C SER A 61 -7.86 1.43 -2.38
N ARG A 62 -7.51 0.34 -1.68
CA ARG A 62 -6.99 0.41 -0.31
C ARG A 62 -5.66 -0.34 -0.16
N VAL A 63 -4.61 0.40 0.20
CA VAL A 63 -3.25 -0.13 0.37
C VAL A 63 -2.57 0.54 1.56
N ILE A 64 -2.03 -0.26 2.46
CA ILE A 64 -1.31 0.19 3.65
C ILE A 64 0.09 -0.39 3.63
N PHE A 65 1.09 0.45 3.85
CA PHE A 65 2.46 0.05 4.19
C PHE A 65 2.74 0.45 5.64
N ALA A 66 3.05 -0.52 6.49
CA ALA A 66 3.34 -0.34 7.90
C ALA A 66 4.69 -0.95 8.26
N TYR A 67 5.52 -0.22 8.99
CA TYR A 67 6.86 -0.66 9.41
C TYR A 67 7.70 -1.21 8.25
N THR A 68 7.46 -0.70 7.04
CA THR A 68 8.03 -1.27 5.82
C THR A 68 9.24 -0.44 5.40
N TYR A 69 10.34 -1.13 5.10
CA TYR A 69 11.51 -0.49 4.50
C TYR A 69 11.25 -0.22 3.01
N MET A 70 11.52 0.99 2.54
CA MET A 70 11.36 1.43 1.16
C MET A 70 12.69 1.94 0.60
N ASP A 71 13.16 1.31 -0.47
CA ASP A 71 14.37 1.71 -1.17
C ASP A 71 14.19 3.02 -1.98
N ASN A 72 15.28 3.66 -2.41
CA ASN A 72 15.28 4.98 -3.04
C ASN A 72 14.63 5.03 -4.44
N ILE A 73 14.22 3.88 -4.94
CA ILE A 73 13.48 3.71 -6.20
C ILE A 73 12.02 4.18 -6.12
N ILE A 74 11.49 4.43 -4.91
CA ILE A 74 10.12 4.90 -4.73
C ILE A 74 10.04 6.37 -5.14
N ILE A 75 9.18 6.66 -6.12
CA ILE A 75 8.90 8.01 -6.61
C ILE A 75 8.40 8.87 -5.44
N PRO A 76 8.86 10.14 -5.28
CA PRO A 76 8.44 11.00 -4.17
C PRO A 76 6.93 11.11 -4.00
N LYS A 77 6.18 11.24 -5.11
CA LYS A 77 4.70 11.25 -5.11
C LYS A 77 4.09 9.99 -4.48
N GLY A 78 4.77 8.85 -4.58
CA GLY A 78 4.42 7.57 -3.95
C GLY A 78 3.25 6.84 -4.61
N TRP A 79 2.20 7.55 -5.02
CA TRP A 79 0.95 6.94 -5.48
C TRP A 79 0.48 7.54 -6.81
N TYR A 80 -0.27 6.74 -7.56
CA TYR A 80 -0.85 7.16 -8.83
C TYR A 80 -2.36 6.90 -8.87
N ASN A 81 -3.15 7.93 -9.18
CA ASN A 81 -4.61 7.88 -9.27
C ASN A 81 -5.12 7.21 -10.56
N TRP A 82 -4.23 6.64 -11.37
CA TRP A 82 -4.56 6.01 -12.65
C TRP A 82 -5.21 6.97 -13.68
N GLY A 83 -4.89 8.26 -13.59
CA GLY A 83 -5.39 9.29 -14.51
C GLY A 83 -6.80 9.77 -14.18
N ASP A 84 -7.35 9.39 -13.05
CA ASP A 84 -8.71 9.70 -12.63
C ASP A 84 -8.71 10.43 -11.28
N PRO A 85 -8.83 11.77 -11.29
CA PRO A 85 -8.82 12.58 -10.07
C PRO A 85 -9.96 12.27 -9.11
N SER A 86 -11.08 11.66 -9.57
CA SER A 86 -12.19 11.32 -8.68
C SER A 86 -11.77 10.30 -7.60
N ARG A 87 -10.77 9.47 -7.91
CA ARG A 87 -10.23 8.45 -7.01
C ARG A 87 -9.51 9.04 -5.81
N GLU A 88 -8.97 10.25 -5.95
CA GLU A 88 -8.23 10.93 -4.88
C GLU A 88 -9.10 11.17 -3.63
N MET A 89 -10.42 11.25 -3.80
CA MET A 89 -11.37 11.42 -2.69
C MET A 89 -11.77 10.10 -2.03
N THR A 90 -11.56 8.95 -2.69
CA THR A 90 -12.15 7.66 -2.30
C THR A 90 -11.14 6.58 -1.97
N VAL A 91 -9.91 6.67 -2.48
CA VAL A 91 -8.84 5.73 -2.14
C VAL A 91 -8.37 5.89 -0.70
N PHE A 92 -7.86 4.80 -0.14
CA PHE A 92 -7.23 4.80 1.18
C PHE A 92 -5.79 4.29 1.06
N TYR A 93 -4.84 5.22 0.91
CA TYR A 93 -3.42 4.92 0.82
C TYR A 93 -2.66 5.44 2.03
N GLY A 94 -2.16 4.50 2.83
CA GLY A 94 -1.54 4.77 4.12
C GLY A 94 -0.08 4.35 4.17
N GLN A 95 0.74 5.20 4.78
CA GLN A 95 2.08 4.85 5.26
C GLN A 95 2.12 5.02 6.77
N TYR A 96 2.67 4.03 7.47
CA TYR A 96 2.80 4.05 8.93
C TYR A 96 4.20 3.62 9.33
N LYS A 97 4.97 4.52 9.97
CA LYS A 97 6.32 4.25 10.49
C LYS A 97 7.24 3.51 9.49
N CYS A 98 7.13 3.86 8.21
CA CYS A 98 7.97 3.30 7.15
C CYS A 98 9.37 3.91 7.22
N THR A 99 10.38 3.16 6.77
CA THR A 99 11.79 3.55 6.90
C THR A 99 12.55 3.37 5.59
N GLY A 100 13.76 3.91 5.50
CA GLY A 100 14.59 3.83 4.30
C GLY A 100 14.48 5.08 3.41
N PRO A 101 15.37 5.18 2.41
CA PRO A 101 15.52 6.40 1.61
C PRO A 101 14.29 6.74 0.75
N GLY A 102 13.47 5.75 0.40
CA GLY A 102 12.22 5.96 -0.34
C GLY A 102 11.00 6.24 0.53
N ALA A 103 11.11 6.18 1.87
CA ALA A 103 9.96 6.23 2.77
C ALA A 103 9.49 7.63 3.18
N SER A 104 10.24 8.68 2.82
CA SER A 104 9.89 10.05 3.21
C SER A 104 8.49 10.44 2.76
N PHE A 105 7.67 10.95 3.69
CA PHE A 105 6.30 11.37 3.40
C PHE A 105 6.22 12.77 2.76
N ALA A 106 7.24 13.61 2.95
CA ALA A 106 7.20 15.03 2.58
C ALA A 106 6.93 15.33 1.09
N GLY A 107 7.16 14.37 0.19
CA GLY A 107 6.91 14.51 -1.25
C GLY A 107 5.67 13.80 -1.78
N ARG A 108 4.88 13.18 -0.89
CA ARG A 108 3.74 12.35 -1.27
C ARG A 108 2.58 13.19 -1.79
N VAL A 109 1.72 12.56 -2.60
CA VAL A 109 0.45 13.16 -3.01
C VAL A 109 -0.42 13.51 -1.78
N SER A 110 -1.12 14.64 -1.84
CA SER A 110 -1.90 15.19 -0.73
C SER A 110 -3.07 14.31 -0.29
N TRP A 111 -3.54 13.42 -1.17
CA TRP A 111 -4.62 12.47 -0.90
C TRP A 111 -4.14 11.13 -0.31
N SER A 112 -2.82 10.97 -0.09
CA SER A 112 -2.28 9.87 0.72
C SER A 112 -2.15 10.29 2.18
N ARG A 113 -2.03 9.31 3.08
CA ARG A 113 -2.07 9.52 4.53
C ARG A 113 -0.81 9.00 5.20
N GLU A 114 -0.22 9.82 6.05
CA GLU A 114 0.68 9.34 7.09
C GLU A 114 -0.19 8.97 8.29
N LEU A 115 -0.31 7.66 8.55
CA LEU A 115 -1.28 7.15 9.51
C LEU A 115 -0.81 7.39 10.93
N THR A 116 -1.76 7.67 11.82
CA THR A 116 -1.53 7.59 13.28
C THR A 116 -1.52 6.14 13.77
N ASP A 117 -1.13 5.93 15.02
CA ASP A 117 -1.21 4.61 15.66
C ASP A 117 -2.65 4.04 15.63
N GLU A 118 -3.66 4.89 15.82
CA GLU A 118 -5.07 4.51 15.81
C GLU A 118 -5.56 4.16 14.40
N GLU A 119 -5.20 4.95 13.40
CA GLU A 119 -5.58 4.70 12.01
C GLU A 119 -4.89 3.45 11.44
N ALA A 120 -3.66 3.16 11.87
CA ALA A 120 -2.90 2.01 11.40
C ALA A 120 -3.39 0.70 12.03
N LYS A 121 -3.78 0.71 13.32
CA LYS A 121 -4.10 -0.48 14.13
C LYS A 121 -4.94 -1.56 13.43
N PRO A 122 -6.02 -1.25 12.68
CA PRO A 122 -6.84 -2.27 12.03
C PRO A 122 -6.10 -3.09 10.97
N PHE A 123 -5.02 -2.55 10.40
CA PHE A 123 -4.30 -3.14 9.28
C PHE A 123 -3.03 -3.88 9.69
N LEU A 124 -2.64 -3.87 10.97
CA LEU A 124 -1.32 -4.35 11.41
C LEU A 124 -1.25 -5.85 11.72
N SER A 125 -2.39 -6.53 11.86
CA SER A 125 -2.45 -7.88 12.41
C SER A 125 -3.29 -8.84 11.57
N LEU A 126 -3.26 -10.13 11.92
CA LEU A 126 -4.09 -11.17 11.32
C LEU A 126 -5.59 -10.85 11.37
N SER A 127 -6.04 -9.98 12.29
CA SER A 127 -7.42 -9.48 12.32
C SER A 127 -7.86 -8.82 11.01
N PHE A 128 -6.92 -8.26 10.22
CA PHE A 128 -7.24 -7.63 8.94
C PHE A 128 -7.77 -8.64 7.91
N ILE A 129 -7.41 -9.92 8.03
CA ILE A 129 -7.76 -11.00 7.10
C ILE A 129 -8.63 -12.08 7.75
N ASP A 130 -9.29 -11.75 8.86
CA ASP A 130 -10.03 -12.71 9.70
C ASP A 130 -9.18 -13.95 10.07
N GLY A 131 -7.87 -13.76 10.20
CA GLY A 131 -6.88 -14.84 10.30
C GLY A 131 -7.06 -15.69 11.55
N SER A 132 -7.66 -15.15 12.61
CA SER A 132 -7.99 -15.90 13.83
C SER A 132 -8.92 -17.10 13.57
N GLU A 133 -9.73 -17.03 12.51
CA GLU A 133 -10.72 -18.06 12.21
C GLU A 133 -10.13 -19.28 11.49
N TRP A 134 -8.96 -19.13 10.84
CA TRP A 134 -8.45 -20.15 9.92
C TRP A 134 -6.94 -20.40 9.97
N ILE A 135 -6.15 -19.46 10.48
CA ILE A 135 -4.71 -19.67 10.71
C ILE A 135 -4.55 -20.35 12.05
N LYS A 136 -4.10 -21.61 12.04
CA LYS A 136 -3.63 -22.30 13.24
C LYS A 136 -2.19 -21.87 13.50
N LEU A 137 -1.96 -21.20 14.63
CA LEU A 137 -0.63 -20.83 15.13
C LEU A 137 0.05 -22.01 15.82
#